data_AF-A0AAN7YNW8-F1
#
_entry.id   AF-A0AAN7YNW8-F1
#
_cell.length_a   1.000
_cell.length_b   1.000
_cell.length_c   1.000
_cell.angle_alpha   90.00
_cell.angle_beta   90.00
_cell.angle_gamma   90.00
#
_symmetry.space_group_name_H-M   'P 1'
#
loop_
_entity.id
_entity.type
_entity.pdbx_description
1 polymer ?
#
loop_
_entity_poly.entity_id
_entity_poly.type
_entity_poly.pdbx_seq_one_letter_code
_entity_poly.pdbx_strand_id
1 'polypeptide(L)'
;MLAATPVFRGLKSWASKLHQQLPLSQKESQRLLTALTTSFRQHLDEVHPQSETEKPKSKPLIVQPRSNGGPFHSSAIFADQHLASILTNPLLSKTASKVSKEDQNYANAQIELQKITNRDPIALLGEYHQRGSATIAIGRLCLTKFNESIAGLSVAKQKRLVAATQPAKRALLWLWKGKFYETAEFAEDHVMIDLLVSGLMREGLEQYLWKWLQVDQSTCDHSRSNSTGARVSADQTNRMLYLYRWKGRVLRAMANAVLQGAYGEKGTLNAALTVYFKALALLEQGKDAVGSRSHMSCLPLHPLGIFLHGRLTRHRGSADVVDVELFERFRASTNAWSKDRSLDGDFNLAILDLYHPVTPDARPVAAAFRRILALKADKTGKSEANKSSLPESTGLADATINLEVIRVKHLSLALFVLKQQAHHEEANWLRQALLQRYPERASSVDRLLREHAIRRAAASGLTSRTEQNESSSKASFRVPIPAFT
;
A
#
# COMPACT_ATOMS: atom_id res chain seq x y z
N MET A 1 -25.51 -33.57 25.33
CA MET A 1 -25.92 -32.15 25.29
C MET A 1 -25.01 -31.42 24.31
N LEU A 2 -25.46 -31.22 23.07
CA LEU A 2 -24.67 -30.62 22.00
C LEU A 2 -25.08 -29.15 21.81
N ALA A 3 -24.08 -28.27 21.88
CA ALA A 3 -24.23 -26.83 21.81
C ALA A 3 -24.48 -26.36 20.36
N ALA A 4 -25.55 -25.57 20.17
CA ALA A 4 -25.88 -24.96 18.89
C ALA A 4 -25.09 -23.66 18.65
N THR A 5 -24.56 -23.53 17.43
CA THR A 5 -23.73 -22.43 16.93
C THR A 5 -24.41 -21.05 16.92
N PRO A 6 -23.65 -19.95 17.11
CA PRO A 6 -24.17 -18.59 17.36
C PRO A 6 -24.80 -17.87 16.15
N VAL A 7 -24.75 -18.44 14.94
CA VAL A 7 -25.27 -17.80 13.72
C VAL A 7 -26.81 -17.79 13.65
N PHE A 8 -27.48 -18.76 14.29
CA PHE A 8 -28.95 -18.86 14.29
C PHE A 8 -29.66 -17.88 15.23
N ARG A 9 -28.94 -17.26 16.19
CA ARG A 9 -29.54 -16.26 17.10
C ARG A 9 -29.72 -14.89 16.44
N GLY A 10 -28.93 -14.56 15.42
CA GLY A 10 -29.06 -13.31 14.67
C GLY A 10 -30.35 -13.22 13.85
N LEU A 11 -30.71 -14.30 13.15
CA LEU A 11 -31.94 -14.38 12.33
C LEU A 11 -33.22 -14.29 13.15
N LYS A 12 -33.25 -14.88 14.36
CA LYS A 12 -34.42 -14.77 15.27
C LYS A 12 -34.66 -13.34 15.77
N SER A 13 -33.61 -12.53 15.90
CA SER A 13 -33.73 -11.12 16.31
C SER A 13 -34.19 -10.18 15.18
N TRP A 14 -34.04 -10.62 13.92
CA TRP A 14 -34.53 -9.90 12.74
C TRP A 14 -36.01 -10.18 12.48
N ALA A 15 -36.44 -11.44 12.64
CA ALA A 15 -37.85 -11.82 12.52
C ALA A 15 -38.75 -11.12 13.57
N SER A 16 -38.28 -10.95 14.80
CA SER A 16 -39.08 -10.29 15.86
C SER A 16 -39.25 -8.78 15.68
N LYS A 17 -38.44 -8.11 14.83
CA LYS A 17 -38.60 -6.69 14.47
C LYS A 17 -39.41 -6.45 13.19
N LEU A 18 -39.78 -7.51 12.48
CA LEU A 18 -40.67 -7.50 11.30
C LEU A 18 -42.16 -7.69 11.66
N HIS A 19 -42.50 -7.74 12.96
CA HIS A 19 -43.87 -7.93 13.44
C HIS A 19 -44.51 -6.70 14.10
N GLN A 20 -44.09 -5.48 13.75
CA GLN A 20 -45.12 -4.44 13.64
C GLN A 20 -45.80 -4.66 12.29
N GLN A 21 -46.84 -5.50 12.32
CA GLN A 21 -47.72 -5.75 11.20
C GLN A 21 -48.31 -4.41 10.75
N LEU A 22 -47.70 -3.78 9.76
CA LEU A 22 -48.43 -2.88 8.89
C LEU A 22 -49.53 -3.74 8.26
N PRO A 23 -50.82 -3.42 8.42
CA PRO A 23 -51.87 -4.13 7.72
C PRO A 23 -51.72 -3.79 6.23
N LEU A 24 -50.83 -4.52 5.54
CA LEU A 24 -50.84 -4.62 4.09
C LEU A 24 -52.28 -4.95 3.73
N SER A 25 -52.94 -4.03 3.02
CA SER A 25 -54.30 -4.29 2.60
C SER A 25 -54.30 -5.59 1.79
N GLN A 26 -55.38 -6.37 1.86
CA GLN A 26 -55.48 -7.64 1.13
C GLN A 26 -55.19 -7.48 -0.38
N LYS A 27 -55.40 -6.27 -0.93
CA LYS A 27 -55.03 -5.90 -2.31
C LYS A 27 -53.53 -5.76 -2.53
N GLU A 28 -52.79 -5.23 -1.55
CA GLU A 28 -51.34 -5.07 -1.66
C GLU A 28 -50.60 -6.40 -1.49
N SER A 29 -51.06 -7.26 -0.56
CA SER A 29 -50.50 -8.61 -0.43
C SER A 29 -50.75 -9.44 -1.69
N GLN A 30 -51.94 -9.34 -2.28
CA GLN A 30 -52.24 -9.95 -3.57
C GLN A 30 -51.37 -9.37 -4.69
N ARG A 31 -51.21 -8.04 -4.79
CA ARG A 31 -50.32 -7.43 -5.79
C ARG A 31 -48.88 -7.90 -5.66
N LEU A 32 -48.36 -8.03 -4.43
CA LEU A 32 -47.01 -8.50 -4.19
C LEU A 32 -46.85 -9.98 -4.54
N LEU A 33 -47.82 -10.81 -4.18
CA LEU A 33 -47.85 -12.23 -4.58
C LEU A 33 -47.94 -12.39 -6.09
N THR A 34 -48.80 -11.63 -6.76
CA THR A 34 -48.93 -11.67 -8.22
C THR A 34 -47.62 -11.24 -8.88
N ALA A 35 -46.99 -10.15 -8.42
CA ALA A 35 -45.72 -9.67 -8.97
C ALA A 35 -44.57 -10.67 -8.77
N LEU A 36 -44.48 -11.30 -7.59
CA LEU A 36 -43.48 -12.34 -7.32
C LEU A 36 -43.70 -13.57 -8.21
N THR A 37 -44.95 -14.02 -8.32
CA THR A 37 -45.27 -15.22 -9.09
C THR A 37 -45.15 -15.01 -10.60
N THR A 38 -45.50 -13.83 -11.14
CA THR A 38 -45.25 -13.53 -12.56
C THR A 38 -43.78 -13.40 -12.85
N SER A 39 -43.00 -12.72 -12.00
CA SER A 39 -41.55 -12.62 -12.18
C SER A 39 -40.87 -13.99 -12.14
N PHE A 40 -41.31 -14.88 -11.25
CA PHE A 40 -40.74 -16.23 -11.16
C PHE A 40 -41.08 -17.07 -12.38
N ARG A 41 -42.32 -17.01 -12.88
CA ARG A 41 -42.74 -17.72 -14.10
C ARG A 41 -42.00 -17.20 -15.33
N GLN A 42 -41.92 -15.88 -15.50
CA GLN A 42 -41.22 -15.28 -16.63
C GLN A 42 -39.75 -15.73 -16.68
N HIS A 43 -39.09 -15.82 -15.53
CA HIS A 43 -37.71 -16.27 -15.47
C HIS A 43 -37.57 -17.79 -15.65
N LEU A 44 -38.52 -18.59 -15.16
CA LEU A 44 -38.56 -20.03 -15.45
C LEU A 44 -38.77 -20.31 -16.94
N ASP A 45 -39.62 -19.54 -17.61
CA ASP A 45 -39.88 -19.67 -19.05
C ASP A 45 -38.66 -19.23 -19.88
N GLU A 46 -37.89 -18.25 -19.40
CA GLU A 46 -36.64 -17.80 -20.02
C GLU A 46 -35.51 -18.83 -19.87
N VAL A 47 -35.41 -19.50 -18.72
CA VAL A 47 -34.39 -20.52 -18.44
C VAL A 47 -34.76 -21.89 -19.00
N HIS A 48 -36.05 -22.18 -19.13
CA HIS A 48 -36.59 -23.39 -19.74
C HIS A 48 -37.48 -23.03 -20.93
N PRO A 49 -36.92 -22.54 -22.05
CA PRO A 49 -37.69 -22.39 -23.27
C PRO A 49 -38.29 -23.75 -23.58
N GLN A 50 -39.63 -23.82 -23.66
CA GLN A 50 -40.31 -25.07 -23.95
C GLN A 50 -39.77 -25.59 -25.28
N SER A 51 -38.96 -26.64 -25.21
CA SER A 51 -38.48 -27.36 -26.37
C SER A 51 -39.71 -27.89 -27.10
N GLU A 52 -40.13 -27.19 -28.16
CA GLU A 52 -41.19 -27.66 -29.03
C GLU A 52 -40.79 -29.05 -29.57
N THR A 53 -41.63 -30.01 -29.21
CA THR A 53 -41.50 -31.42 -29.55
C THR A 53 -41.58 -31.62 -31.06
N GLU A 54 -40.47 -32.06 -31.63
CA GLU A 54 -40.31 -33.10 -32.65
C GLU A 54 -41.25 -33.12 -33.88
N LYS A 55 -40.66 -32.88 -35.06
CA LYS A 55 -40.98 -33.63 -36.29
C LYS A 55 -39.72 -34.34 -36.79
N PRO A 56 -39.77 -35.66 -37.10
CA PRO A 56 -38.59 -36.41 -37.49
C PRO A 56 -38.41 -36.42 -39.01
N LYS A 57 -37.16 -36.30 -39.48
CA LYS A 57 -36.68 -36.93 -40.72
C LYS A 57 -35.14 -36.97 -40.79
N SER A 58 -34.64 -38.18 -40.50
CA SER A 58 -33.56 -38.91 -41.20
C SER A 58 -32.21 -38.24 -41.54
N LYS A 59 -31.18 -38.58 -40.74
CA LYS A 59 -29.86 -39.24 -41.06
C LYS A 59 -28.92 -38.64 -42.16
N PRO A 60 -27.61 -38.99 -42.17
CA PRO A 60 -26.62 -38.95 -41.07
C PRO A 60 -25.20 -38.45 -41.53
N LEU A 61 -24.24 -38.48 -40.58
CA LEU A 61 -22.78 -38.49 -40.73
C LEU A 61 -22.08 -37.15 -41.07
N ILE A 62 -21.35 -36.60 -40.09
CA ILE A 62 -19.92 -36.27 -40.17
C ILE A 62 -19.37 -36.15 -38.74
N VAL A 63 -18.12 -36.58 -38.62
CA VAL A 63 -17.32 -36.84 -37.42
C VAL A 63 -16.51 -35.59 -37.01
N GLN A 64 -16.32 -35.43 -35.69
CA GLN A 64 -15.31 -34.61 -34.96
C GLN A 64 -15.54 -33.09 -34.76
N PRO A 65 -14.88 -32.43 -33.76
CA PRO A 65 -14.12 -32.95 -32.61
C PRO A 65 -14.62 -32.42 -31.24
N ARG A 66 -14.14 -33.05 -30.17
CA ARG A 66 -14.36 -32.70 -28.76
C ARG A 66 -13.85 -31.29 -28.45
N SER A 67 -14.75 -30.37 -28.08
CA SER A 67 -14.40 -29.12 -27.41
C SER A 67 -14.61 -29.24 -25.90
N ASN A 68 -13.52 -28.94 -25.20
CA ASN A 68 -13.35 -28.49 -23.82
C ASN A 68 -14.58 -28.40 -22.91
N GLY A 69 -14.43 -29.01 -21.73
CA GLY A 69 -15.33 -28.88 -20.59
C GLY A 69 -15.67 -27.43 -20.28
N GLY A 70 -16.90 -27.06 -20.59
CA GLY A 70 -17.53 -25.88 -20.02
C GLY A 70 -17.62 -26.08 -18.50
N PRO A 71 -17.36 -25.04 -17.69
CA PRO A 71 -17.61 -25.13 -16.27
C PRO A 71 -19.10 -25.35 -16.11
N PHE A 72 -19.48 -26.47 -15.48
CA PHE A 72 -20.84 -26.67 -14.99
C PHE A 72 -21.13 -25.52 -14.02
N HIS A 73 -21.73 -24.45 -14.54
CA HIS A 73 -22.22 -23.33 -13.75
C HIS A 73 -23.34 -23.87 -12.87
N SER A 74 -22.98 -24.25 -11.64
CA SER A 74 -23.90 -24.74 -10.65
C SER A 74 -25.01 -23.71 -10.45
N SER A 75 -26.25 -24.21 -10.36
CA SER A 75 -27.44 -23.47 -9.96
C SER A 75 -27.24 -22.55 -8.74
N ALA A 76 -26.26 -22.86 -7.89
CA ALA A 76 -25.82 -22.02 -6.78
C ALA A 76 -25.33 -20.61 -7.20
N ILE A 77 -24.55 -20.48 -8.29
CA ILE A 77 -24.05 -19.16 -8.72
C ILE A 77 -25.20 -18.30 -9.26
N PHE A 78 -26.15 -18.93 -9.97
CA PHE A 78 -27.36 -18.24 -10.44
C PHE A 78 -28.29 -17.88 -9.29
N ALA A 79 -28.43 -18.74 -8.28
CA ALA A 79 -29.18 -18.42 -7.07
C ALA A 79 -28.54 -17.27 -6.27
N ASP A 80 -27.21 -17.22 -6.19
CA ASP A 80 -26.48 -16.13 -5.53
C ASP A 80 -26.60 -14.81 -6.32
N GLN A 81 -26.49 -14.85 -7.66
CA GLN A 81 -26.72 -13.66 -8.50
C GLN A 81 -28.18 -13.19 -8.43
N HIS A 82 -29.13 -14.12 -8.38
CA HIS A 82 -30.55 -13.81 -8.26
C HIS A 82 -30.88 -13.23 -6.87
N LEU A 83 -30.34 -13.80 -5.79
CA LEU A 83 -30.45 -13.24 -4.44
C LEU A 83 -29.81 -11.85 -4.36
N ALA A 84 -28.63 -11.65 -4.96
CA ALA A 84 -28.00 -10.34 -5.03
C ALA A 84 -28.87 -9.34 -5.82
N SER A 85 -29.49 -9.75 -6.93
CA SER A 85 -30.40 -8.93 -7.72
C SER A 85 -31.67 -8.54 -6.95
N ILE A 86 -32.27 -9.48 -6.21
CA ILE A 86 -33.45 -9.21 -5.37
C ILE A 86 -33.07 -8.26 -4.22
N LEU A 87 -31.95 -8.52 -3.54
CA LEU A 87 -31.52 -7.71 -2.39
C LEU A 87 -31.03 -6.31 -2.79
N THR A 88 -30.62 -6.11 -4.04
CA THR A 88 -30.23 -4.81 -4.60
C THR A 88 -31.41 -4.06 -5.23
N ASN A 89 -32.62 -4.64 -5.26
CA ASN A 89 -33.78 -3.98 -5.86
C ASN A 89 -34.18 -2.71 -5.07
N PRO A 90 -34.21 -1.53 -5.70
CA PRO A 90 -34.52 -0.25 -5.05
C PRO A 90 -35.91 -0.20 -4.40
N LEU A 91 -36.84 -1.09 -4.79
CA LEU A 91 -38.17 -1.17 -4.20
C LEU A 91 -38.18 -1.86 -2.82
N LEU A 92 -37.20 -2.72 -2.53
CA LEU A 92 -37.05 -3.41 -1.25
C LEU A 92 -36.15 -2.65 -0.26
N SER A 93 -35.33 -1.72 -0.74
CA SER A 93 -34.51 -0.83 0.08
C SER A 93 -35.25 0.44 0.52
N LYS A 94 -36.54 0.32 0.87
CA LYS A 94 -37.35 1.42 1.46
C LYS A 94 -36.83 1.96 2.81
N THR A 95 -35.71 1.44 3.31
CA THR A 95 -34.87 2.08 4.35
C THR A 95 -33.85 3.09 3.79
N ALA A 96 -33.97 3.50 2.51
CA ALA A 96 -33.13 4.51 1.85
C ALA A 96 -33.25 5.94 2.43
N SER A 97 -34.04 6.17 3.49
CA SER A 97 -34.18 7.48 4.13
C SER A 97 -32.94 7.95 4.92
N LYS A 98 -31.82 7.21 4.90
CA LYS A 98 -30.58 7.59 5.59
C LYS A 98 -29.30 7.36 4.79
N VAL A 99 -29.37 7.20 3.46
CA VAL A 99 -28.14 7.22 2.66
C VAL A 99 -27.70 8.68 2.55
N SER A 100 -26.47 8.98 2.96
CA SER A 100 -25.93 10.34 2.88
C SER A 100 -25.91 10.80 1.41
N LYS A 101 -26.09 12.10 1.18
CA LYS A 101 -26.05 12.65 -0.19
C LYS A 101 -24.69 12.38 -0.84
N GLU A 102 -23.63 12.34 -0.02
CA GLU A 102 -22.26 12.02 -0.38
C GLU A 102 -22.13 10.59 -0.93
N ASP A 103 -22.72 9.60 -0.24
CA ASP A 103 -22.70 8.20 -0.68
C ASP A 103 -23.46 8.02 -2.00
N GLN A 104 -24.59 8.70 -2.16
CA GLN A 104 -25.35 8.67 -3.39
C GLN A 104 -24.56 9.29 -4.57
N ASN A 105 -23.87 10.41 -4.34
CA ASN A 105 -23.01 11.03 -5.34
C ASN A 105 -21.85 10.11 -5.73
N TYR A 106 -21.25 9.41 -4.78
CA TYR A 106 -20.18 8.44 -5.05
C TYR A 106 -20.67 7.27 -5.89
N ALA A 107 -21.82 6.68 -5.54
CA ALA A 107 -22.43 5.60 -6.31
C ALA A 107 -22.78 6.03 -7.74
N ASN A 108 -23.32 7.24 -7.91
CA ASN A 108 -23.61 7.81 -9.22
C ASN A 108 -22.34 7.99 -10.06
N ALA A 109 -21.26 8.53 -9.47
CA ALA A 109 -19.98 8.69 -10.16
C ALA A 109 -19.40 7.34 -10.60
N GLN A 110 -19.55 6.29 -9.78
CA GLN A 110 -19.12 4.94 -10.13
C GLN A 110 -19.89 4.38 -11.34
N ILE A 111 -21.20 4.55 -11.37
CA ILE A 111 -22.05 4.12 -12.49
C ILE A 111 -21.72 4.90 -13.77
N GLU A 112 -21.54 6.22 -13.68
CA GLU A 112 -21.18 7.07 -14.83
C GLU A 112 -19.81 6.69 -15.42
N LEU A 113 -18.81 6.41 -14.57
CA LEU A 113 -17.49 5.96 -15.03
C LEU A 113 -17.50 4.56 -15.65
N GLN A 114 -18.42 3.69 -15.23
CA GLN A 114 -18.58 2.36 -15.85
C GLN A 114 -19.29 2.43 -17.21
N LYS A 115 -20.29 3.32 -17.34
CA LYS A 115 -21.07 3.46 -18.57
C LYS A 115 -20.30 4.14 -19.69
N ILE A 116 -19.38 5.04 -19.36
CA ILE A 116 -18.73 5.89 -20.36
C ILE A 116 -17.26 5.50 -20.54
N THR A 117 -17.02 4.40 -21.26
CA THR A 117 -15.67 3.87 -21.53
C THR A 117 -14.76 4.84 -22.29
N ASN A 118 -15.33 5.81 -23.03
CA ASN A 118 -14.58 6.70 -23.92
C ASN A 118 -14.45 8.16 -23.43
N ARG A 119 -14.96 8.49 -22.23
CA ARG A 119 -14.87 9.86 -21.69
C ARG A 119 -13.72 9.96 -20.72
N ASP A 120 -13.05 11.12 -20.72
CA ASP A 120 -12.01 11.45 -19.75
C ASP A 120 -12.57 11.39 -18.31
N PRO A 121 -12.11 10.45 -17.46
CA PRO A 121 -12.55 10.33 -16.07
C PRO A 121 -12.32 11.61 -15.25
N ILE A 122 -11.34 12.43 -15.62
CA ILE A 122 -10.99 13.66 -14.89
C ILE A 122 -11.88 14.84 -15.32
N ALA A 123 -12.45 14.81 -16.52
CA ALA A 123 -13.51 15.75 -16.89
C ALA A 123 -14.73 15.61 -15.99
N LEU A 124 -15.08 14.36 -15.65
CA LEU A 124 -16.17 14.07 -14.72
C LEU A 124 -15.92 14.70 -13.34
N LEU A 125 -14.70 14.61 -12.81
CA LEU A 125 -14.34 15.26 -11.55
C LEU A 125 -14.60 16.78 -11.59
N GLY A 126 -14.31 17.43 -12.73
CA GLY A 126 -14.61 18.84 -12.96
C GLY A 126 -16.11 19.15 -12.92
N GLU A 127 -16.94 18.28 -13.50
CA GLU A 127 -18.41 18.42 -13.46
C GLU A 127 -18.96 18.26 -12.05
N TYR A 128 -18.50 17.26 -11.28
CA TYR A 128 -18.89 17.12 -9.87
C TYR A 128 -18.43 18.31 -9.04
N HIS A 129 -17.28 18.91 -9.36
CA HIS A 129 -16.81 20.11 -8.68
C HIS A 129 -17.71 21.31 -8.97
N GLN A 130 -18.09 21.53 -10.22
CA GLN A 130 -19.04 22.60 -10.61
C GLN A 130 -20.42 22.43 -9.95
N ARG A 131 -20.85 21.18 -9.73
CA ARG A 131 -22.09 20.85 -9.02
C ARG A 131 -21.99 20.97 -7.49
N GLY A 132 -20.79 21.17 -6.95
CA GLY A 132 -20.55 21.18 -5.50
C GLY A 132 -20.64 19.80 -4.84
N SER A 133 -20.54 18.72 -5.62
CA SER A 133 -20.65 17.32 -5.15
C SER A 133 -19.32 16.55 -5.20
N ALA A 134 -18.21 17.22 -5.53
CA ALA A 134 -16.90 16.57 -5.60
C ALA A 134 -16.34 16.27 -4.21
N THR A 135 -15.96 15.02 -3.98
CA THR A 135 -15.32 14.54 -2.74
C THR A 135 -13.95 13.92 -3.04
N ILE A 136 -13.10 13.75 -2.02
CA ILE A 136 -11.80 13.06 -2.14
C ILE A 136 -11.97 11.63 -2.70
N ALA A 137 -13.02 10.92 -2.26
CA ALA A 137 -13.33 9.58 -2.75
C ALA A 137 -13.63 9.55 -4.25
N ILE A 138 -14.38 10.53 -4.77
CA ILE A 138 -14.67 10.67 -6.21
C ILE A 138 -13.37 11.01 -6.97
N GLY A 139 -12.54 11.92 -6.45
CA GLY A 139 -11.25 12.24 -7.05
C GLY A 139 -10.33 11.01 -7.16
N ARG A 140 -10.27 10.19 -6.10
CA ARG A 140 -9.55 8.91 -6.09
C ARG A 140 -10.09 7.96 -7.15
N LEU A 141 -11.42 7.80 -7.22
CA LEU A 141 -12.06 6.92 -8.19
C LEU A 141 -11.72 7.32 -9.63
N CYS A 142 -11.80 8.61 -9.96
CA CYS A 142 -11.45 9.13 -11.28
C CYS A 142 -9.97 8.87 -11.64
N LEU A 143 -9.03 9.08 -10.70
CA LEU A 143 -7.60 8.81 -10.94
C LEU A 143 -7.31 7.32 -11.08
N THR A 144 -7.96 6.45 -10.30
CA THR A 144 -7.84 5.00 -10.44
C THR A 144 -8.31 4.55 -11.81
N LYS A 145 -9.49 5.02 -12.26
CA LYS A 145 -10.02 4.69 -13.60
C LYS A 145 -9.14 5.20 -14.72
N PHE A 146 -8.55 6.38 -14.58
CA PHE A 146 -7.56 6.86 -15.54
C PHE A 146 -6.30 5.97 -15.56
N ASN A 147 -5.80 5.54 -14.40
CA ASN A 147 -4.65 4.64 -14.35
C ASN A 147 -4.95 3.24 -14.92
N GLU A 148 -6.17 2.75 -14.76
CA GLU A 148 -6.63 1.51 -15.40
C GLU A 148 -6.70 1.67 -16.93
N SER A 149 -7.16 2.81 -17.44
CA SER A 149 -7.28 3.03 -18.90
C SER A 149 -5.95 3.11 -19.63
N ILE A 150 -4.87 3.52 -18.94
CA ILE A 150 -3.51 3.49 -19.48
C ILE A 150 -2.81 2.15 -19.26
N ALA A 151 -3.29 1.32 -18.33
CA ALA A 151 -2.69 0.03 -18.04
C ALA A 151 -2.89 -0.90 -19.26
N GLY A 152 -1.78 -1.29 -19.91
CA GLY A 152 -1.80 -2.11 -21.12
C GLY A 152 -1.58 -1.35 -22.43
N LEU A 153 -1.62 -0.01 -22.42
CA LEU A 153 -1.21 0.77 -23.59
C LEU A 153 0.32 0.76 -23.76
N SER A 154 0.80 0.96 -24.98
CA SER A 154 2.25 1.14 -25.22
C SER A 154 2.76 2.42 -24.56
N VAL A 155 4.03 2.43 -24.13
CA VAL A 155 4.67 3.58 -23.46
C VAL A 155 4.48 4.89 -24.23
N ALA A 156 4.61 4.88 -25.55
CA ALA A 156 4.38 6.06 -26.38
C ALA A 156 2.92 6.56 -26.33
N LYS A 157 1.94 5.64 -26.34
CA LYS A 157 0.51 5.99 -26.21
C LYS A 157 0.20 6.50 -24.80
N GLN A 158 0.76 5.89 -23.77
CA GLN A 158 0.63 6.36 -22.39
C GLN A 158 1.17 7.78 -22.23
N LYS A 159 2.39 8.05 -22.72
CA LYS A 159 3.00 9.39 -22.70
C LYS A 159 2.12 10.43 -23.41
N ARG A 160 1.61 10.10 -24.61
CA ARG A 160 0.69 10.98 -25.36
C ARG A 160 -0.61 11.26 -24.62
N LEU A 161 -1.25 10.22 -24.06
CA LEU A 161 -2.53 10.38 -23.36
C LEU A 161 -2.36 11.19 -22.06
N VAL A 162 -1.32 10.89 -21.27
CA VAL A 162 -1.01 11.65 -20.05
C VAL A 162 -0.68 13.11 -20.39
N ALA A 163 0.09 13.36 -21.44
CA ALA A 163 0.41 14.73 -21.87
C ALA A 163 -0.83 15.51 -22.34
N ALA A 164 -1.76 14.85 -23.03
CA ALA A 164 -3.00 15.46 -23.51
C ALA A 164 -4.00 15.74 -22.37
N THR A 165 -4.21 14.78 -21.47
CA THR A 165 -5.23 14.88 -20.43
C THR A 165 -4.76 15.63 -19.18
N GLN A 166 -3.46 15.56 -18.87
CA GLN A 166 -2.84 16.09 -17.64
C GLN A 166 -3.67 15.78 -16.37
N PRO A 167 -4.03 14.50 -16.16
CA PRO A 167 -4.98 14.09 -15.13
C PRO A 167 -4.57 14.53 -13.72
N ALA A 168 -3.28 14.40 -13.38
CA ALA A 168 -2.77 14.64 -12.05
C ALA A 168 -2.66 16.14 -11.76
N LYS A 169 -2.22 16.95 -12.74
CA LYS A 169 -2.28 18.41 -12.65
C LYS A 169 -3.70 18.91 -12.43
N ARG A 170 -4.69 18.39 -13.17
CA ARG A 170 -6.10 18.79 -13.03
C ARG A 170 -6.67 18.41 -11.67
N ALA A 171 -6.37 17.19 -11.20
CA ALA A 171 -6.74 16.75 -9.86
C ALA A 171 -6.08 17.61 -8.77
N LEU A 172 -4.80 17.99 -8.93
CA LEU A 172 -4.09 18.87 -8.00
C LEU A 172 -4.72 20.28 -7.96
N LEU A 173 -5.04 20.85 -9.13
CA LEU A 173 -5.70 22.15 -9.20
C LEU A 173 -7.08 22.13 -8.56
N TRP A 174 -7.84 21.05 -8.75
CA TRP A 174 -9.12 20.84 -8.07
C TRP A 174 -8.93 20.78 -6.55
N LEU A 175 -7.96 20.00 -6.08
CA LEU A 175 -7.63 19.87 -4.66
C LEU A 175 -7.28 21.22 -4.03
N TRP A 176 -6.48 22.04 -4.73
CA TRP A 176 -6.09 23.37 -4.28
C TRP A 176 -7.26 24.36 -4.28
N LYS A 177 -8.02 24.43 -5.38
CA LYS A 177 -9.20 25.32 -5.48
C LYS A 177 -10.24 25.01 -4.42
N GLY A 178 -10.49 23.73 -4.15
CA GLY A 178 -11.42 23.29 -3.12
C GLY A 178 -10.84 23.25 -1.69
N LYS A 179 -9.55 23.58 -1.51
CA LYS A 179 -8.81 23.43 -0.23
C LYS A 179 -8.95 22.04 0.40
N PHE A 180 -9.21 21.01 -0.39
CA PHE A 180 -9.40 19.64 0.12
C PHE A 180 -8.13 19.07 0.75
N TYR A 181 -6.96 19.64 0.46
CA TYR A 181 -5.70 19.26 1.10
C TYR A 181 -5.64 19.59 2.60
N GLU A 182 -6.51 20.46 3.09
CA GLU A 182 -6.63 20.79 4.52
C GLU A 182 -7.53 19.82 5.28
N THR A 183 -8.31 18.98 4.59
CA THR A 183 -9.24 18.06 5.23
C THR A 183 -8.52 16.84 5.81
N ALA A 184 -9.02 16.33 6.94
CA ALA A 184 -8.51 15.11 7.54
C ALA A 184 -8.66 13.90 6.59
N GLU A 185 -9.74 13.86 5.80
CA GLU A 185 -9.99 12.83 4.79
C GLU A 185 -8.84 12.70 3.79
N PHE A 186 -8.38 13.83 3.24
CA PHE A 186 -7.25 13.83 2.32
C PHE A 186 -5.97 13.35 3.01
N ALA A 187 -5.71 13.83 4.23
CA ALA A 187 -4.53 13.41 4.99
C ALA A 187 -4.54 11.91 5.32
N GLU A 188 -5.71 11.26 5.35
CA GLU A 188 -5.89 9.84 5.65
C GLU A 188 -5.90 8.94 4.42
N ASP A 189 -6.33 9.44 3.26
CA ASP A 189 -6.40 8.69 2.01
C ASP A 189 -5.03 8.53 1.33
N HIS A 190 -4.27 7.53 1.78
CA HIS A 190 -2.97 7.18 1.21
C HIS A 190 -3.04 6.80 -0.27
N VAL A 191 -4.14 6.17 -0.71
CA VAL A 191 -4.31 5.75 -2.10
C VAL A 191 -4.44 6.97 -3.01
N MET A 192 -5.25 7.96 -2.62
CA MET A 192 -5.37 9.21 -3.35
C MET A 192 -4.02 9.93 -3.47
N ILE A 193 -3.26 10.03 -2.37
CA ILE A 193 -1.93 10.65 -2.36
C ILE A 193 -0.98 9.90 -3.30
N ASP A 194 -0.91 8.57 -3.22
CA ASP A 194 -0.03 7.75 -4.05
C ASP A 194 -0.36 7.91 -5.54
N LEU A 195 -1.64 7.89 -5.91
CA LEU A 195 -2.10 8.07 -7.29
C LEU A 195 -1.77 9.47 -7.82
N LEU A 196 -2.06 10.51 -7.02
CA LEU A 196 -1.83 11.91 -7.39
C LEU A 196 -0.34 12.19 -7.58
N VAL A 197 0.49 11.79 -6.61
CA VAL A 197 1.94 11.99 -6.66
C VAL A 197 2.55 11.20 -7.81
N SER A 198 2.21 9.92 -7.98
CA SER A 198 2.72 9.12 -9.11
C SER A 198 2.28 9.66 -10.46
N GLY A 199 1.09 10.26 -10.56
CA GLY A 199 0.63 10.98 -11.74
C GLY A 199 1.45 12.24 -12.03
N LEU A 200 1.66 13.09 -11.01
CA LEU A 200 2.44 14.33 -11.14
C LEU A 200 3.91 14.05 -11.50
N MET A 201 4.51 13.00 -10.95
CA MET A 201 5.86 12.57 -11.32
C MET A 201 5.92 12.11 -12.79
N ARG A 202 4.91 11.37 -13.27
CA ARG A 202 4.81 10.97 -14.69
C ARG A 202 4.62 12.14 -15.64
N GLU A 203 3.92 13.19 -15.19
CA GLU A 203 3.73 14.44 -15.93
C GLU A 203 4.96 15.38 -15.89
N GLY A 204 6.02 15.04 -15.15
CA GLY A 204 7.19 15.91 -14.98
C GLY A 204 6.93 17.14 -14.12
N LEU A 205 5.91 17.11 -13.25
CA LEU A 205 5.47 18.22 -12.41
C LEU A 205 6.00 18.12 -10.98
N GLU A 206 7.14 17.45 -10.77
CA GLU A 206 7.77 17.26 -9.47
C GLU A 206 7.99 18.59 -8.72
N GLN A 207 8.36 19.65 -9.44
CA GLN A 207 8.54 20.99 -8.86
C GLN A 207 7.32 21.51 -8.10
N TYR A 208 6.10 21.16 -8.54
CA TYR A 208 4.86 21.57 -7.88
C TYR A 208 4.66 20.82 -6.57
N LEU A 209 5.11 19.56 -6.46
CA LEU A 209 5.08 18.80 -5.21
C LEU A 209 6.00 19.44 -4.17
N TRP A 210 7.22 19.83 -4.57
CA TRP A 210 8.15 20.52 -3.65
C TRP A 210 7.61 21.88 -3.20
N LYS A 211 7.05 22.66 -4.12
CA LYS A 211 6.37 23.93 -3.78
C LYS A 211 5.20 23.68 -2.83
N TRP A 212 4.39 22.65 -3.09
CA TRP A 212 3.25 22.29 -2.25
C TRP A 212 3.67 21.88 -0.84
N LEU A 213 4.77 21.14 -0.70
CA LEU A 213 5.34 20.81 0.60
C LEU A 213 5.74 22.07 1.38
N GLN A 214 6.19 23.13 0.71
CA GLN A 214 6.55 24.40 1.33
C GLN A 214 5.35 25.29 1.65
N VAL A 215 4.19 25.09 1.00
CA VAL A 215 2.98 25.84 1.35
C VAL A 215 2.67 25.61 2.82
N ASP A 216 2.57 26.71 3.56
CA ASP A 216 2.14 26.66 4.94
C ASP A 216 0.63 26.45 4.98
N GLN A 217 0.22 25.45 5.75
CA GLN A 217 -1.16 25.31 6.12
C GLN A 217 -1.34 26.31 7.25
N SER A 218 -1.72 27.54 6.90
CA SER A 218 -2.03 28.61 7.84
C SER A 218 -3.28 28.30 8.70
N THR A 219 -3.69 27.03 8.80
CA THR A 219 -4.89 26.59 9.48
C THR A 219 -4.75 26.73 11.00
N CYS A 220 -5.25 27.89 11.43
CA CYS A 220 -6.18 28.02 12.54
C CYS A 220 -5.61 27.73 13.93
N ASP A 221 -4.84 28.68 14.45
CA ASP A 221 -4.99 29.07 15.86
C ASP A 221 -4.54 30.54 16.04
N HIS A 222 -5.35 31.46 15.50
CA HIS A 222 -5.48 32.82 16.05
C HIS A 222 -6.03 32.82 17.50
N SER A 223 -6.22 31.65 18.12
CA SER A 223 -6.70 31.48 19.49
C SER A 223 -5.61 31.12 20.51
N ARG A 224 -4.33 30.99 20.10
CA ARG A 224 -3.23 30.78 21.06
C ARG A 224 -2.70 32.11 21.60
N SER A 225 -3.54 32.70 22.46
CA SER A 225 -3.19 33.49 23.64
C SER A 225 -1.69 33.43 23.98
N ASN A 226 -1.04 34.60 23.81
CA ASN A 226 0.06 35.26 24.53
C ASN A 226 0.85 34.51 25.64
N SER A 227 1.06 33.20 25.52
CA SER A 227 1.91 32.42 26.43
C SER A 227 3.37 32.57 26.00
N THR A 228 3.92 33.73 26.35
CA THR A 228 5.35 34.06 26.28
C THR A 228 6.21 32.94 26.88
N GLY A 229 7.10 32.36 26.06
CA GLY A 229 8.34 31.72 26.51
C GLY A 229 8.32 30.24 26.95
N ALA A 230 7.17 29.57 27.03
CA ALA A 230 7.16 28.16 27.44
C ALA A 230 7.70 27.23 26.34
N ARG A 231 8.63 26.33 26.69
CA ARG A 231 9.15 25.25 25.83
C ARG A 231 7.99 24.58 25.09
N VAL A 232 8.18 24.30 23.79
CA VAL A 232 7.22 23.53 22.99
C VAL A 232 7.00 22.20 23.70
N SER A 233 5.83 22.01 24.31
CA SER A 233 5.46 20.75 24.93
C SER A 233 5.53 19.64 23.88
N ALA A 234 5.99 18.45 24.26
CA ALA A 234 6.02 17.28 23.37
C ALA A 234 4.66 17.02 22.68
N ASP A 235 3.57 17.38 23.37
CA ASP A 235 2.20 17.34 22.84
C ASP A 235 2.00 18.25 21.61
N GLN A 236 2.56 19.46 21.61
CA GLN A 236 2.48 20.38 20.49
C GLN A 236 3.25 19.85 19.28
N THR A 237 4.42 19.26 19.49
CA THR A 237 5.18 18.61 18.40
C THR A 237 4.42 17.43 17.82
N ASN A 238 3.77 16.60 18.67
CA ASN A 238 2.94 15.49 18.19
C ASN A 238 1.73 15.98 17.40
N ARG A 239 1.07 17.06 17.83
CA ARG A 239 -0.03 17.68 17.08
C ARG A 239 0.43 18.22 15.74
N MET A 240 1.58 18.90 15.69
CA MET A 240 2.18 19.37 14.43
C MET A 240 2.50 18.20 13.49
N LEU A 241 3.13 17.14 13.99
CA LEU A 241 3.44 15.94 13.20
C LEU A 241 2.18 15.27 12.66
N TYR A 242 1.08 15.30 13.42
CA TYR A 242 -0.22 14.79 12.97
C TYR A 242 -0.81 15.67 11.86
N LEU A 243 -0.80 17.00 12.02
CA LEU A 243 -1.30 17.93 11.01
C LEU A 243 -0.52 17.80 9.69
N TYR A 244 0.80 17.72 9.77
CA TYR A 244 1.67 17.62 8.58
C TYR A 244 1.92 16.19 8.12
N ARG A 245 1.24 15.17 8.68
CA ARG A 245 1.46 13.75 8.32
C ARG A 245 1.31 13.47 6.83
N TRP A 246 0.43 14.22 6.15
CA TRP A 246 0.23 14.11 4.70
C TRP A 246 1.50 14.46 3.92
N LYS A 247 2.34 15.40 4.40
CA LYS A 247 3.63 15.75 3.77
C LYS A 247 4.58 14.57 3.74
N GLY A 248 4.66 13.83 4.85
CA GLY A 248 5.46 12.60 4.93
C GLY A 248 4.96 11.50 4.00
N ARG A 249 3.63 11.43 3.78
CA ARG A 249 3.03 10.49 2.82
C ARG A 249 3.32 10.90 1.38
N VAL A 250 3.23 12.20 1.05
CA VAL A 250 3.62 12.73 -0.26
C VAL A 250 5.08 12.40 -0.54
N LEU A 251 5.98 12.65 0.40
CA LEU A 251 7.40 12.32 0.28
C LEU A 251 7.66 10.82 0.05
N ARG A 252 6.98 9.95 0.82
CA ARG A 252 7.01 8.50 0.59
C ARG A 252 6.52 8.13 -0.80
N ALA A 253 5.40 8.72 -1.24
CA ALA A 253 4.82 8.48 -2.55
C ALA A 253 5.75 8.93 -3.67
N MET A 254 6.46 10.05 -3.50
CA MET A 254 7.47 10.54 -4.46
C MET A 254 8.60 9.54 -4.61
N ALA A 255 9.18 9.08 -3.51
CA ALA A 255 10.24 8.07 -3.56
C ALA A 255 9.75 6.74 -4.16
N ASN A 256 8.51 6.33 -3.87
CA ASN A 256 7.93 5.13 -4.48
C ASN A 256 7.69 5.31 -5.98
N ALA A 257 7.21 6.47 -6.44
CA ALA A 257 7.01 6.78 -7.85
C ALA A 257 8.35 6.77 -8.61
N VAL A 258 9.41 7.33 -8.02
CA VAL A 258 10.76 7.27 -8.58
C VAL A 258 11.26 5.84 -8.71
N LEU A 259 11.05 4.99 -7.69
CA LEU A 259 11.45 3.58 -7.71
C LEU A 259 10.67 2.73 -8.72
N GLN A 260 9.37 2.98 -8.85
CA GLN A 260 8.55 2.31 -9.87
C GLN A 260 8.95 2.77 -11.28
N GLY A 261 9.46 3.99 -11.38
CA GLY A 261 9.84 4.66 -12.62
C GLY A 261 8.62 5.03 -13.48
N ALA A 262 8.82 6.01 -14.36
CA ALA A 262 7.77 6.45 -15.26
C ALA A 262 7.71 5.50 -16.47
N TYR A 263 6.51 5.02 -16.81
CA TYR A 263 6.27 4.26 -18.04
C TYR A 263 7.13 2.99 -18.19
N GLY A 264 7.45 2.31 -17.09
CA GLY A 264 8.23 1.07 -17.10
C GLY A 264 9.74 1.26 -17.21
N GLU A 265 10.24 2.51 -17.21
CA GLU A 265 11.65 2.80 -16.94
C GLU A 265 11.98 2.27 -15.53
N LYS A 266 13.12 1.59 -15.36
CA LYS A 266 13.51 1.07 -14.05
C LYS A 266 13.96 2.24 -13.16
N GLY A 267 13.19 2.51 -12.12
CA GLY A 267 13.62 3.43 -11.08
C GLY A 267 14.84 2.91 -10.34
N THR A 268 15.72 3.81 -9.91
CA THR A 268 16.90 3.47 -9.11
C THR A 268 16.70 3.84 -7.66
N LEU A 269 17.29 3.07 -6.75
CA LEU A 269 17.25 3.39 -5.31
C LEU A 269 18.00 4.69 -4.99
N ASN A 270 19.05 5.01 -5.76
CA ASN A 270 19.78 6.26 -5.66
C ASN A 270 18.87 7.47 -5.92
N ALA A 271 18.01 7.43 -6.94
CA ALA A 271 17.08 8.52 -7.21
C ALA A 271 16.05 8.71 -6.08
N ALA A 272 15.61 7.62 -5.43
CA ALA A 272 14.73 7.70 -4.26
C ALA A 272 15.45 8.25 -3.01
N LEU A 273 16.74 7.93 -2.83
CA LEU A 273 17.58 8.56 -1.81
C LEU A 273 17.76 10.07 -2.07
N THR A 274 17.88 10.49 -3.33
CA THR A 274 17.92 11.92 -3.69
C THR A 274 16.66 12.67 -3.26
N VAL A 275 15.47 12.08 -3.42
CA VAL A 275 14.21 12.64 -2.90
C VAL A 275 14.30 12.82 -1.37
N TYR A 276 14.84 11.82 -0.67
CA TYR A 276 15.03 11.90 0.77
C TYR A 276 15.99 13.01 1.20
N PHE A 277 17.17 13.12 0.56
CA PHE A 277 18.12 14.17 0.91
C PHE A 277 17.62 15.58 0.59
N LYS A 278 16.83 15.73 -0.47
CA LYS A 278 16.15 16.99 -0.76
C LYS A 278 15.13 17.35 0.34
N ALA A 279 14.38 16.36 0.84
CA ALA A 279 13.47 16.57 1.97
C ALA A 279 14.22 16.87 3.28
N LEU A 280 15.37 16.22 3.51
CA LEU A 280 16.24 16.48 4.65
C LEU A 280 16.80 17.91 4.62
N ALA A 281 17.24 18.38 3.45
CA ALA A 281 17.69 19.75 3.28
C ALA A 281 16.59 20.78 3.57
N LEU A 282 15.33 20.51 3.17
CA LEU A 282 14.19 21.37 3.52
C LEU A 282 13.91 21.37 5.03
N LEU A 283 14.07 20.23 5.70
CA LEU A 283 13.95 20.12 7.16
C LEU A 283 15.04 20.94 7.88
N GLU A 284 16.28 20.88 7.40
CA GLU A 284 17.41 21.63 7.94
C GLU A 284 17.24 23.14 7.73
N GLN A 285 16.89 23.57 6.52
CA GLN A 285 16.56 24.98 6.22
C GLN A 285 15.42 25.50 7.13
N GLY A 286 14.43 24.66 7.42
CA GLY A 286 13.35 25.00 8.34
C GLY A 286 13.79 25.18 9.80
N LYS A 287 14.89 24.53 10.22
CA LYS A 287 15.47 24.68 11.57
C LYS A 287 16.33 25.95 11.69
N ASP A 288 17.01 26.32 10.62
CA ASP A 288 17.93 27.47 10.60
C ASP A 288 17.20 28.81 10.45
N ALA A 289 15.94 28.80 10.02
CA ALA A 289 15.10 29.99 9.91
C ALA A 289 14.82 30.61 11.29
N VAL A 290 15.70 31.53 11.71
CA VAL A 290 15.67 32.23 13.00
C VAL A 290 14.33 32.93 13.20
N GLY A 291 13.58 32.54 14.25
CA GLY A 291 12.46 33.32 14.78
C GLY A 291 11.06 32.90 14.34
N SER A 292 10.89 31.93 13.45
CA SER A 292 9.56 31.43 13.10
C SER A 292 9.51 29.91 13.19
N ARG A 293 8.50 29.37 13.88
CA ARG A 293 8.18 27.93 13.96
C ARG A 293 7.75 27.46 12.57
N SER A 294 8.69 27.43 11.64
CA SER A 294 8.46 26.98 10.28
C SER A 294 7.91 25.57 10.36
N HIS A 295 6.74 25.34 9.80
CA HIS A 295 6.18 24.01 9.56
C HIS A 295 7.18 23.05 8.89
N MET A 296 8.19 23.59 8.19
CA MET A 296 9.29 22.81 7.62
C MET A 296 10.20 22.18 8.68
N SER A 297 10.36 22.78 9.86
CA SER A 297 11.11 22.19 10.97
C SER A 297 10.46 20.91 11.53
N CYS A 298 9.19 20.67 11.18
CA CYS A 298 8.40 19.50 11.58
C CYS A 298 8.03 18.61 10.39
N LEU A 299 8.78 18.66 9.28
CA LEU A 299 8.55 17.81 8.12
C LEU A 299 8.68 16.32 8.54
N PRO A 300 7.60 15.51 8.46
CA PRO A 300 7.64 14.15 8.98
C PRO A 300 8.37 13.23 7.99
N LEU A 301 9.68 13.04 8.20
CA LEU A 301 10.51 12.15 7.40
C LEU A 301 10.31 10.67 7.74
N HIS A 302 9.66 10.34 8.86
CA HIS A 302 9.49 8.98 9.33
C HIS A 302 8.89 8.00 8.28
N PRO A 303 7.77 8.31 7.59
CA PRO A 303 7.20 7.41 6.60
C PRO A 303 8.13 7.15 5.41
N LEU A 304 8.89 8.16 4.99
CA LEU A 304 9.86 8.06 3.90
C LEU A 304 11.10 7.25 4.34
N GLY A 305 11.64 7.54 5.52
CA GLY A 305 12.80 6.84 6.07
C GLY A 305 12.53 5.34 6.28
N ILE A 306 11.40 4.97 6.87
CA ILE A 306 10.98 3.57 7.03
C ILE A 306 10.78 2.88 5.68
N PHE A 307 10.20 3.58 4.70
CA PHE A 307 10.03 3.04 3.36
C PHE A 307 11.37 2.74 2.69
N LEU A 308 12.32 3.68 2.74
CA LEU A 308 13.65 3.52 2.16
C LEU A 308 14.49 2.47 2.89
N HIS A 309 14.43 2.44 4.23
CA HIS A 309 15.03 1.38 5.04
C HIS A 309 14.50 0.00 4.61
N GLY A 310 13.20 -0.14 4.45
CA GLY A 310 12.58 -1.37 3.94
C GLY A 310 13.03 -1.74 2.53
N ARG A 311 13.30 -0.76 1.65
CA ARG A 311 13.80 -1.01 0.29
C ARG A 311 15.27 -1.44 0.29
N LEU A 312 16.12 -0.73 1.04
CA LEU A 312 17.55 -1.03 1.21
C LEU A 312 17.76 -2.43 1.81
N THR A 313 16.87 -2.87 2.70
CA THR A 313 17.02 -4.16 3.41
C THR A 313 16.31 -5.34 2.70
N ARG A 314 15.50 -5.08 1.67
CA ARG A 314 14.84 -6.12 0.87
C ARG A 314 15.57 -6.43 -0.44
N HIS A 315 16.23 -5.44 -1.04
CA HIS A 315 16.86 -5.57 -2.34
C HIS A 315 18.32 -6.02 -2.23
N ARG A 316 18.59 -7.29 -2.56
CA ARG A 316 19.95 -7.86 -2.76
C ARG A 316 20.12 -8.47 -4.16
N GLY A 317 19.21 -8.20 -5.09
CA GLY A 317 19.36 -8.60 -6.48
C GLY A 317 20.40 -7.72 -7.19
N SER A 318 21.15 -8.27 -8.16
CA SER A 318 22.29 -7.61 -8.81
C SER A 318 21.95 -6.37 -9.67
N ALA A 319 20.70 -5.92 -9.70
CA ALA A 319 20.24 -4.89 -10.61
C ALA A 319 20.27 -3.46 -10.03
N ASP A 320 20.29 -3.31 -8.70
CA ASP A 320 20.30 -2.00 -8.04
C ASP A 320 21.54 -1.85 -7.16
N VAL A 321 22.66 -1.47 -7.78
CA VAL A 321 23.85 -1.05 -7.02
C VAL A 321 23.56 0.31 -6.39
N VAL A 322 23.40 0.31 -5.07
CA VAL A 322 23.26 1.54 -4.29
C VAL A 322 24.62 2.19 -4.16
N ASP A 323 24.68 3.49 -4.40
CA ASP A 323 25.87 4.27 -4.15
C ASP A 323 26.23 4.22 -2.66
N VAL A 324 27.47 3.85 -2.35
CA VAL A 324 27.98 3.68 -0.98
C VAL A 324 27.93 5.01 -0.21
N GLU A 325 28.21 6.13 -0.88
CA GLU A 325 28.17 7.45 -0.25
C GLU A 325 26.74 7.84 0.12
N LEU A 326 25.77 7.60 -0.79
CA LEU A 326 24.36 7.85 -0.51
C LEU A 326 23.84 6.93 0.60
N PHE A 327 24.31 5.69 0.65
CA PHE A 327 23.97 4.74 1.73
C PHE A 327 24.46 5.25 3.09
N GLU A 328 25.74 5.62 3.20
CA GLU A 328 26.32 6.11 4.45
C GLU A 328 25.70 7.44 4.89
N ARG A 329 25.42 8.34 3.95
CA ARG A 329 24.70 9.58 4.25
C ARG A 329 23.28 9.30 4.77
N PHE A 330 22.57 8.33 4.19
CA PHE A 330 21.23 7.94 4.67
C PHE A 330 21.31 7.35 6.08
N ARG A 331 22.28 6.46 6.30
CA ARG A 331 22.57 5.85 7.60
C ARG A 331 22.88 6.89 8.68
N ALA A 332 23.75 7.87 8.38
CA ALA A 332 24.09 8.96 9.30
C ALA A 332 22.86 9.83 9.67
N SER A 333 21.90 9.95 8.75
CA SER A 333 20.66 10.71 8.95
C SER A 333 19.53 9.94 9.66
N THR A 334 19.79 8.75 10.21
CA THR A 334 18.79 7.91 10.91
C THR A 334 18.03 8.64 12.02
N ASN A 335 18.70 9.54 12.74
CA ASN A 335 18.07 10.37 13.78
C ASN A 335 17.00 11.33 13.25
N ALA A 336 17.01 11.66 11.96
CA ALA A 336 16.04 12.58 11.36
C ALA A 336 14.67 11.92 11.09
N TRP A 337 14.65 10.60 10.86
CA TRP A 337 13.42 9.86 10.52
C TRP A 337 13.04 8.78 11.53
N SER A 338 13.98 8.26 12.31
CA SER A 338 13.65 7.41 13.45
C SER A 338 13.26 8.28 14.62
N LYS A 339 12.10 8.01 15.23
CA LYS A 339 11.69 8.72 16.44
C LYS A 339 12.74 8.45 17.53
N ASP A 340 13.29 9.53 18.08
CA ASP A 340 14.13 9.71 19.27
C ASP A 340 14.72 8.42 19.87
N ARG A 341 16.06 8.28 19.86
CA ARG A 341 16.95 7.20 20.42
C ARG A 341 16.24 5.96 21.00
N SER A 342 15.28 5.44 20.27
CA SER A 342 14.45 4.34 20.70
C SER A 342 15.20 3.06 20.36
N LEU A 343 14.91 1.99 21.09
CA LEU A 343 15.48 0.68 20.76
C LEU A 343 15.20 0.27 19.32
N ASP A 344 14.05 0.67 18.78
CA ASP A 344 13.71 0.42 17.39
C ASP A 344 14.59 1.25 16.43
N GLY A 345 14.96 2.48 16.80
CA GLY A 345 15.92 3.29 16.05
C GLY A 345 17.32 2.68 16.03
N ASP A 346 17.85 2.30 17.19
CA ASP A 346 19.14 1.60 17.31
C ASP A 346 19.13 0.30 16.51
N PHE A 347 18.03 -0.46 16.58
CA PHE A 347 17.90 -1.71 15.84
C PHE A 347 17.80 -1.47 14.32
N ASN A 348 17.09 -0.43 13.88
CA ASN A 348 17.02 -0.07 12.46
C ASN A 348 18.38 0.37 11.92
N LEU A 349 19.16 1.13 12.69
CA LEU A 349 20.54 1.51 12.35
C LEU A 349 21.44 0.28 12.25
N ALA A 350 21.38 -0.62 13.23
CA ALA A 350 22.10 -1.88 13.19
C ALA A 350 21.71 -2.76 11.98
N ILE A 351 20.43 -2.75 11.59
CA ILE A 351 20.01 -3.41 10.35
C ILE A 351 20.67 -2.74 9.14
N LEU A 352 20.80 -1.41 9.07
CA LEU A 352 21.54 -0.80 7.96
C LEU A 352 23.00 -1.26 7.93
N ASP A 353 23.67 -1.39 9.07
CA ASP A 353 25.04 -1.96 9.15
C ASP A 353 25.11 -3.37 8.53
N LEU A 354 24.13 -4.22 8.84
CA LEU A 354 24.04 -5.57 8.30
C LEU A 354 23.86 -5.61 6.77
N TYR A 355 23.22 -4.59 6.21
CA TYR A 355 22.92 -4.47 4.79
C TYR A 355 23.85 -3.51 4.05
N HIS A 356 24.94 -3.08 4.67
CA HIS A 356 25.91 -2.20 4.03
C HIS A 356 26.46 -2.82 2.73
N PRO A 357 26.54 -2.06 1.62
CA PRO A 357 26.86 -2.61 0.29
C PRO A 357 28.26 -3.21 0.17
N VAL A 358 29.25 -2.64 0.87
CA VAL A 358 30.66 -3.08 0.80
C VAL A 358 31.05 -3.92 2.03
N THR A 359 30.86 -3.37 3.23
CA THR A 359 31.25 -3.94 4.52
C THR A 359 30.05 -4.26 5.41
N PRO A 360 29.26 -5.32 5.12
CA PRO A 360 28.14 -5.70 5.99
C PRO A 360 28.65 -6.10 7.38
N ASP A 361 28.11 -5.52 8.47
CA ASP A 361 28.47 -5.86 9.86
C ASP A 361 27.24 -6.30 10.65
N ALA A 362 27.31 -7.49 11.24
CA ALA A 362 26.20 -8.09 11.98
C ALA A 362 26.30 -7.90 13.51
N ARG A 363 27.44 -7.42 14.03
CA ARG A 363 27.66 -7.22 15.48
C ARG A 363 26.71 -6.19 16.08
N PRO A 364 26.43 -5.03 15.44
CA PRO A 364 25.46 -4.07 15.95
C PRO A 364 24.07 -4.68 16.14
N VAL A 365 23.64 -5.60 15.26
CA VAL A 365 22.32 -6.24 15.33
C VAL A 365 22.24 -7.16 16.55
N ALA A 366 23.28 -7.96 16.79
CA ALA A 366 23.35 -8.83 17.97
C ALA A 366 23.35 -8.01 19.28
N ALA A 367 24.11 -6.92 19.32
CA ALA A 367 24.16 -6.02 20.48
C ALA A 367 22.81 -5.33 20.75
N ALA A 368 22.16 -4.80 19.70
CA ALA A 368 20.84 -4.19 19.81
C ALA A 368 19.79 -5.21 20.26
N PHE A 369 19.82 -6.43 19.73
CA PHE A 369 18.91 -7.50 20.14
C PHE A 369 19.12 -7.89 21.62
N ARG A 370 20.37 -7.94 22.09
CA ARG A 370 20.69 -8.17 23.52
C ARG A 370 20.07 -7.12 24.41
N ARG A 371 20.17 -5.84 24.04
CA ARG A 371 19.54 -4.72 24.78
C ARG A 371 18.02 -4.85 24.82
N ILE A 372 17.40 -5.24 23.70
CA ILE A 372 15.94 -5.48 23.64
C ILE A 372 15.52 -6.61 24.59
N LEU A 373 16.30 -7.70 24.67
CA LEU A 373 16.02 -8.80 25.60
C LEU A 373 16.18 -8.39 27.07
N ALA A 374 17.25 -7.67 27.41
CA ALA A 374 17.50 -7.18 28.76
C ALA A 374 16.37 -6.27 29.26
N LEU A 375 15.93 -5.31 28.44
CA LEU A 375 14.85 -4.40 28.83
C LEU A 375 13.48 -5.08 28.96
N LYS A 376 13.26 -6.21 28.28
CA LYS A 376 12.06 -7.02 28.48
C LYS A 376 12.10 -7.78 29.80
N ALA A 377 13.26 -8.29 30.20
CA ALA A 377 13.44 -8.98 31.49
C ALA A 377 13.20 -8.02 32.68
N ASP A 378 13.68 -6.78 32.59
CA ASP A 378 13.47 -5.76 33.63
C ASP A 378 11.97 -5.39 33.80
N LYS A 379 11.22 -5.37 32.69
CA LYS A 379 9.78 -5.06 32.71
C LYS A 379 8.94 -6.19 33.27
N THR A 380 9.29 -7.44 32.97
CA THR A 380 8.57 -8.61 33.53
C THR A 380 8.66 -8.67 35.05
N GLY A 381 9.75 -8.18 35.66
CA GLY A 381 9.88 -8.14 37.12
C GLY A 381 9.08 -7.02 37.81
N LYS A 382 8.68 -5.97 37.10
CA LYS A 382 7.99 -4.79 37.68
C LYS A 382 6.50 -4.68 37.32
N SER A 383 6.04 -5.41 36.30
CA SER A 383 4.70 -5.21 35.71
C SER A 383 3.63 -6.23 36.14
N GLU A 384 3.92 -7.19 37.02
CA GLU A 384 2.86 -8.06 37.55
C GLU A 384 1.95 -7.33 38.56
N ALA A 385 2.43 -6.26 39.20
CA ALA A 385 1.66 -5.49 40.18
C ALA A 385 0.71 -4.43 39.57
N ASN A 386 0.74 -4.19 38.26
CA ASN A 386 -0.04 -3.12 37.63
C ASN A 386 -0.58 -3.53 36.24
N LYS A 387 -1.36 -4.61 36.19
CA LYS A 387 -2.20 -4.95 35.01
C LYS A 387 -3.45 -4.05 34.98
N SER A 388 -3.24 -2.76 34.76
CA SER A 388 -4.30 -1.81 34.38
C SER A 388 -4.43 -1.79 32.86
N SER A 389 -5.41 -2.55 32.36
CA SER A 389 -6.15 -2.35 31.10
C SER A 389 -5.54 -1.37 30.07
N LEU A 390 -4.67 -1.88 29.19
CA LEU A 390 -4.53 -1.30 27.84
C LEU A 390 -5.55 -2.00 26.93
N PRO A 391 -6.28 -1.27 26.07
CA PRO A 391 -7.26 -1.89 25.19
C PRO A 391 -6.54 -2.76 24.16
N GLU A 392 -6.85 -4.07 24.18
CA GLU A 392 -6.54 -5.01 23.11
C GLU A 392 -7.29 -4.58 21.84
N SER A 393 -6.76 -3.60 21.10
CA SER A 393 -7.25 -3.32 19.76
C SER A 393 -6.80 -4.46 18.85
N THR A 394 -7.75 -5.19 18.29
CA THR A 394 -7.58 -6.38 17.46
C THR A 394 -6.71 -6.18 16.22
N GLY A 395 -6.41 -4.95 15.80
CA GLY A 395 -5.48 -4.65 14.70
C GLY A 395 -3.98 -4.62 15.07
N LEU A 396 -3.63 -4.50 16.36
CA LEU A 396 -2.22 -4.46 16.80
C LEU A 396 -1.57 -5.85 16.81
N ALA A 397 -2.36 -6.92 16.98
CA ALA A 397 -1.85 -8.29 17.00
C ALA A 397 -1.18 -8.65 15.66
N ASP A 398 -1.85 -8.37 14.52
CA ASP A 398 -1.32 -8.65 13.19
C ASP A 398 -0.08 -7.81 12.86
N ALA A 399 -0.05 -6.54 13.27
CA ALA A 399 1.13 -5.68 13.10
C ALA A 399 2.32 -6.23 13.91
N THR A 400 2.06 -6.73 15.12
CA THR A 400 3.09 -7.31 16.00
C THR A 400 3.66 -8.59 15.40
N ILE A 401 2.81 -9.50 14.90
CA ILE A 401 3.24 -10.75 14.25
C ILE A 401 4.11 -10.44 13.03
N ASN A 402 3.71 -9.48 12.20
CA ASN A 402 4.49 -9.08 11.03
C ASN A 402 5.87 -8.51 11.40
N LEU A 403 5.95 -7.71 12.45
CA LEU A 403 7.23 -7.18 12.94
C LEU A 403 8.16 -8.28 13.46
N GLU A 404 7.63 -9.28 14.16
CA GLU A 404 8.43 -10.41 14.64
C GLU A 404 8.96 -11.27 13.49
N VAL A 405 8.15 -11.54 12.47
CA VAL A 405 8.60 -12.24 11.26
C VAL A 405 9.73 -11.47 10.56
N ILE A 406 9.59 -10.15 10.42
CA ILE A 406 10.63 -9.29 9.84
C ILE A 406 11.91 -9.32 10.67
N ARG A 407 11.81 -9.25 12.01
CA ARG A 407 12.96 -9.34 12.92
C ARG A 407 13.67 -10.69 12.81
N VAL A 408 12.94 -11.81 12.82
CA VAL A 408 13.53 -13.16 12.67
C VAL A 408 14.30 -13.26 11.34
N LYS A 409 13.78 -12.66 10.27
CA LYS A 409 14.49 -12.60 8.98
C LYS A 409 15.82 -11.85 9.07
N HIS A 410 15.84 -10.67 9.66
CA HIS A 410 17.07 -9.89 9.84
C HIS A 410 18.07 -10.57 10.78
N LEU A 411 17.60 -11.17 11.88
CA LEU A 411 18.45 -11.87 12.84
C LEU A 411 19.03 -13.16 12.25
N SER A 412 18.29 -13.84 11.36
CA SER A 412 18.80 -15.00 10.62
C SER A 412 19.90 -14.60 9.63
N LEU A 413 19.76 -13.45 8.96
CA LEU A 413 20.82 -12.91 8.12
C LEU A 413 22.04 -12.48 8.96
N ALA A 414 21.82 -11.83 10.11
CA ALA A 414 22.90 -11.46 11.02
C ALA A 414 23.68 -12.69 11.49
N LEU A 415 22.98 -13.76 11.88
CA LEU A 415 23.59 -15.04 12.24
C LEU A 415 24.45 -15.62 11.10
N PHE A 416 23.96 -15.56 9.86
CA PHE A 416 24.71 -16.00 8.69
C PHE A 416 25.98 -15.16 8.47
N VAL A 417 25.89 -13.83 8.56
CA VAL A 417 27.02 -12.92 8.37
C VAL A 417 28.06 -13.07 9.48
N LEU A 418 27.66 -13.18 10.75
CA LEU A 418 28.59 -13.43 11.88
C LEU A 418 29.41 -14.70 11.67
N LYS A 419 28.79 -15.78 11.17
CA LYS A 419 29.50 -17.02 10.85
C LYS A 419 30.53 -16.83 9.72
N GLN A 420 30.22 -16.02 8.71
CA GLN A 420 31.17 -15.71 7.64
C GLN A 420 32.33 -14.84 8.11
N GLN A 421 32.11 -14.01 9.12
CA GLN A 421 33.11 -13.12 9.72
C GLN A 421 33.92 -13.78 10.84
N ALA A 422 33.78 -15.10 11.05
CA ALA A 422 34.42 -15.86 12.14
C ALA A 422 34.04 -15.40 13.57
N HIS A 423 32.93 -14.68 13.73
CA HIS A 423 32.36 -14.30 15.03
C HIS A 423 31.47 -15.43 15.59
N HIS A 424 32.11 -16.56 15.91
CA HIS A 424 31.41 -17.80 16.28
C HIS A 424 30.67 -17.70 17.63
N GLU A 425 31.24 -16.98 18.59
CA GLU A 425 30.63 -16.80 19.92
C GLU A 425 29.33 -16.00 19.82
N GLU A 426 29.36 -14.86 19.13
CA GLU A 426 28.18 -14.02 18.91
C GLU A 426 27.12 -14.73 18.07
N ALA A 427 27.54 -15.51 17.07
CA ALA A 427 26.63 -16.33 16.27
C ALA A 427 25.94 -17.40 17.12
N ASN A 428 26.68 -18.12 17.97
CA ASN A 428 26.12 -19.15 18.83
C ASN A 428 25.14 -18.56 19.86
N TRP A 429 25.54 -17.45 20.49
CA TRP A 429 24.67 -16.70 21.40
C TRP A 429 23.38 -16.24 20.71
N LEU A 430 23.50 -15.63 19.53
CA LEU A 430 22.33 -15.12 18.78
C LEU A 430 21.38 -16.24 18.39
N ARG A 431 21.91 -17.40 17.99
CA ARG A 431 21.10 -18.59 17.68
C ARG A 431 20.34 -19.10 18.89
N GLN A 432 21.00 -19.23 20.04
CA GLN A 432 20.36 -19.67 21.29
C GLN A 432 19.27 -18.67 21.72
N ALA A 433 19.58 -17.37 21.70
CA ALA A 433 18.63 -16.31 22.05
C ALA A 433 17.40 -16.31 21.11
N LEU A 434 17.60 -16.57 19.81
CA LEU A 434 16.50 -16.72 18.85
C LEU A 434 15.61 -17.92 19.16
N LEU A 435 16.21 -19.09 19.42
CA LEU A 435 15.46 -20.33 19.72
C LEU A 435 14.71 -20.23 21.04
N GLN A 436 15.29 -19.57 22.05
CA GLN A 436 14.63 -19.34 23.33
C GLN A 436 13.46 -18.36 23.19
N ARG A 437 13.62 -17.31 22.38
CA ARG A 437 12.60 -16.26 22.23
C ARG A 437 11.47 -16.65 21.27
N TYR A 438 11.78 -17.42 20.23
CA TYR A 438 10.88 -17.78 19.13
C TYR A 438 10.97 -19.29 18.81
N PRO A 439 10.66 -20.18 19.77
CA PRO A 439 10.78 -21.62 19.57
C PRO A 439 9.94 -22.12 18.39
N GLU A 440 8.76 -21.54 18.17
CA GLU A 440 7.85 -21.84 17.05
C GLU A 440 8.43 -21.48 15.67
N ARG A 441 9.48 -20.65 15.63
CA ARG A 441 10.15 -20.21 14.39
C ARG A 441 11.49 -20.89 14.14
N ALA A 442 11.91 -21.86 14.97
CA ALA A 442 13.18 -22.56 14.81
C ALA A 442 13.40 -23.12 13.38
N SER A 443 12.37 -23.79 12.83
CA SER A 443 12.39 -24.32 11.46
C SER A 443 12.51 -23.22 10.39
N SER A 444 11.93 -22.04 10.64
CA SER A 444 12.04 -20.89 9.75
C SER A 444 13.44 -20.30 9.73
N VAL A 445 14.13 -20.27 10.88
CA VAL A 445 15.52 -19.80 10.99
C VAL A 445 16.45 -20.70 10.16
N ASP A 446 16.37 -22.03 10.31
CA ASP A 446 17.20 -22.96 9.55
C ASP A 446 16.91 -22.88 8.04
N ARG A 447 15.64 -22.71 7.64
CA ARG A 447 15.26 -22.48 6.24
C ARG A 447 15.90 -21.21 5.69
N LEU A 448 15.82 -20.09 6.43
CA LEU A 448 16.39 -18.81 6.01
C LEU A 448 17.93 -18.89 5.92
N LEU A 449 18.61 -19.56 6.84
CA LEU A 449 20.06 -19.79 6.77
C LEU A 449 20.45 -20.52 5.49
N ARG A 450 19.70 -21.58 5.11
CA ARG A 450 19.91 -22.27 3.82
C ARG A 450 19.68 -21.36 2.63
N GLU A 451 18.61 -20.55 2.63
CA GLU A 451 18.36 -19.58 1.57
C GLU A 451 19.50 -18.57 1.42
N HIS A 452 20.04 -18.05 2.53
CA HIS A 452 21.16 -17.11 2.51
C HIS A 452 22.44 -17.76 1.96
N ALA A 453 22.72 -19.01 2.34
CA ALA A 453 23.84 -19.78 1.79
C ALA A 453 23.71 -19.98 0.26
N ILE A 454 22.53 -20.38 -0.21
CA ILE A 454 22.26 -20.57 -1.65
C ILE A 454 22.43 -19.25 -2.42
N ARG A 455 21.85 -18.15 -1.92
CA ARG A 455 21.97 -16.83 -2.57
C ARG A 455 23.42 -16.36 -2.64
N ARG A 456 24.22 -16.61 -1.59
CA ARG A 456 25.64 -16.26 -1.58
C ARG A 456 26.43 -17.10 -2.57
N ALA A 457 26.19 -18.42 -2.62
CA ALA A 457 26.83 -19.31 -3.58
C ALA A 457 26.53 -18.89 -5.03
N ALA A 458 25.27 -18.51 -5.32
CA ALA A 458 24.88 -18.00 -6.63
C ALA A 458 25.59 -16.68 -6.99
N ALA A 459 25.74 -15.76 -6.03
CA ALA A 459 26.46 -14.50 -6.25
C ALA A 459 27.97 -14.71 -6.49
N SER A 460 28.59 -15.66 -5.80
CA SER A 460 30.00 -16.04 -6.02
C SER A 460 30.20 -16.78 -7.36
N GLY A 461 29.23 -17.55 -7.84
CA GLY A 461 29.32 -18.22 -9.14
C GLY A 461 29.12 -17.29 -10.35
N LEU A 462 28.40 -16.19 -10.19
CA LEU A 462 28.25 -15.19 -11.24
C LEU A 462 29.56 -14.44 -11.50
N THR A 463 30.31 -14.13 -10.44
CA THR A 463 31.58 -13.38 -10.54
C THR A 463 32.64 -14.18 -11.28
N SER A 464 32.79 -15.48 -10.98
CA SER A 464 33.76 -16.34 -11.67
C SER A 464 33.49 -16.50 -13.18
N ARG A 465 32.21 -16.47 -13.60
CA ARG A 465 31.84 -16.63 -15.02
C ARG A 465 32.04 -15.34 -15.83
N THR A 466 31.85 -14.18 -15.21
CA THR A 466 32.12 -12.89 -15.86
C THR A 466 33.61 -12.69 -16.09
N GLU A 467 34.47 -13.04 -15.13
CA GLU A 467 35.94 -12.94 -15.29
C GLU A 467 36.49 -13.86 -16.40
N GLN A 468 35.93 -15.07 -16.57
CA GLN A 468 36.30 -15.96 -17.67
C GLN A 468 35.85 -15.45 -19.05
N ASN A 469 34.71 -14.76 -19.12
CA ASN A 469 34.24 -14.16 -20.38
C ASN A 469 35.01 -12.88 -20.76
N GLU A 470 35.40 -12.04 -19.79
CA GLU A 470 36.23 -10.85 -20.08
C GLU A 470 37.67 -11.20 -20.49
N SER A 471 38.23 -12.29 -19.94
CA SER A 471 39.55 -12.80 -20.37
C SER A 471 39.52 -13.45 -21.75
N SER A 472 38.42 -14.11 -22.12
CA SER A 472 38.23 -14.65 -23.48
C SER A 472 37.95 -13.56 -24.54
N SER A 473 37.25 -12.48 -24.18
CA SER A 473 36.93 -11.37 -25.09
C SER A 473 38.14 -10.48 -25.45
N LYS A 474 39.27 -10.58 -24.73
CA LYS A 474 40.51 -9.85 -25.10
C LYS A 474 41.35 -10.56 -26.17
N ALA A 475 40.94 -11.73 -26.64
CA ALA A 475 41.56 -12.43 -27.78
C ALA A 475 40.84 -12.18 -29.13
N SER A 476 40.28 -10.99 -29.33
CA SER A 476 39.67 -10.61 -30.62
C SER A 476 40.74 -10.19 -31.61
N PHE A 477 40.83 -10.98 -32.70
CA PHE A 477 41.56 -10.75 -33.93
C PHE A 477 41.57 -9.27 -34.37
N ARG A 478 42.75 -8.66 -34.43
CA ARG A 478 42.97 -7.47 -35.26
C ARG A 478 42.90 -7.90 -36.72
N VAL A 479 41.76 -7.67 -37.37
CA VAL A 479 41.68 -7.70 -38.84
C VAL A 479 42.38 -6.44 -39.36
N PRO A 480 43.42 -6.55 -40.18
CA PRO A 480 44.08 -5.38 -40.76
C PRO A 480 43.13 -4.67 -41.73
N ILE A 481 42.96 -3.37 -41.51
CA ILE A 481 42.18 -2.49 -42.39
C ILE A 481 43.05 -2.20 -43.64
N PRO A 482 42.55 -2.43 -44.87
CA PRO A 482 43.29 -2.07 -46.07
C PRO A 482 43.33 -0.55 -46.23
N ALA A 483 44.52 -0.02 -46.53
CA ALA A 483 44.72 1.38 -46.86
C ALA A 483 44.11 1.67 -48.24
N PHE A 484 43.23 2.68 -48.30
CA PHE A 484 42.79 3.27 -49.55
C PHE A 484 43.72 4.44 -49.88
N THR A 485 44.46 4.32 -50.98
CA THR A 485 45.15 5.41 -51.69
C THR A 485 44.28 5.95 -52.81
#